data_AF-A0A4S2U9Z3-F1
#
_entry.id   AF-A0A4S2U9Z3-F1
#
_cell.length_a   1.000
_cell.length_b   1.000
_cell.length_c   1.000
_cell.angle_alpha   90.00
_cell.angle_beta   90.00
_cell.angle_gamma   90.00
#
_symmetry.space_group_name_H-M   'P 1'
#
loop_
_entity.id
_entity.type
_entity.pdbx_description
1 polymer ?
#
loop_
_entity_poly.entity_id
_entity_poly.type
_entity_poly.pdbx_seq_one_letter_code
_entity_poly.pdbx_strand_id
1 'polypeptide(L)'
;MTEIFGVLRRAVTPGRKGGRTAAAPPAPVRRQHNLFEAAAAFVAASAEDDEERMDEASGWVSPEQLSFGVSELACRALIALARERDESPQTVARELLGLTDG
;
A
#
# COMPACT_ATOMS: atom_id res chain seq x y z
N MET A 1 -16.21 12.34 19.06
CA MET A 1 -16.43 10.89 18.89
C MET A 1 -17.19 10.70 17.59
N THR A 2 -16.47 10.61 16.47
CA THR A 2 -17.07 10.46 15.14
C THR A 2 -16.32 9.34 14.43
N GLU A 3 -16.85 8.13 14.56
CA GLU A 3 -16.52 6.99 13.70
C GLU A 3 -17.23 7.16 12.34
N ILE A 4 -16.84 6.33 11.37
CA ILE A 4 -17.54 5.94 10.12
C ILE A 4 -16.77 6.33 8.84
N PHE A 5 -15.89 5.44 8.39
CA PHE A 5 -15.61 5.24 6.96
C PHE A 5 -15.99 3.80 6.58
N GLY A 6 -17.22 3.63 6.09
CA GLY A 6 -17.75 2.36 5.60
C GLY A 6 -17.29 2.08 4.17
N VAL A 7 -16.43 1.09 4.00
CA VAL A 7 -16.06 0.49 2.71
C VAL A 7 -17.02 -0.67 2.40
N LEU A 8 -17.81 -0.58 1.33
CA LEU A 8 -18.50 -1.74 0.76
C LEU A 8 -18.47 -1.70 -0.78
N ARG A 9 -17.46 -2.34 -1.37
CA ARG A 9 -17.49 -2.76 -2.78
C ARG A 9 -17.85 -4.24 -2.80
N ARG A 10 -19.12 -4.55 -3.10
CA ARG A 10 -19.63 -5.92 -3.24
C ARG A 10 -19.43 -6.39 -4.68
N ALA A 11 -18.87 -7.59 -4.83
CA ALA A 11 -18.76 -8.27 -6.11
C ALA A 11 -19.43 -9.66 -6.07
N VAL A 12 -20.02 -10.00 -7.23
CA VAL A 12 -20.32 -11.33 -7.82
C VAL A 12 -21.57 -12.10 -7.40
N THR A 13 -22.30 -12.59 -8.42
CA THR A 13 -22.96 -13.90 -8.42
C THR A 13 -22.66 -14.68 -9.73
N PRO A 14 -22.71 -16.03 -9.71
CA PRO A 14 -21.90 -16.88 -10.58
C PRO A 14 -22.68 -17.65 -11.65
N GLY A 15 -22.01 -18.00 -12.75
CA GLY A 15 -22.46 -19.00 -13.72
C GLY A 15 -21.73 -20.33 -13.52
N ARG A 16 -22.46 -21.40 -13.22
CA ARG A 16 -21.95 -22.77 -13.02
C ARG A 16 -22.30 -23.64 -14.23
N LYS A 17 -21.31 -24.33 -14.82
CA LYS A 17 -21.44 -25.72 -15.35
C LYS A 17 -20.09 -26.26 -15.85
N GLY A 18 -19.73 -27.46 -15.41
CA GLY A 18 -18.61 -28.25 -15.92
C GLY A 18 -18.03 -29.15 -14.83
N GLY A 19 -18.15 -30.48 -14.98
CA GLY A 19 -17.92 -31.46 -13.91
C GLY A 19 -16.53 -32.10 -13.86
N ARG A 20 -16.31 -32.83 -12.74
CA ARG A 20 -15.28 -33.85 -12.44
C ARG A 20 -13.82 -33.35 -12.50
N THR A 21 -13.06 -33.32 -11.41
CA THR A 21 -12.75 -34.39 -10.45
C THR A 21 -12.27 -33.72 -9.16
N ALA A 22 -12.65 -34.21 -7.97
CA ALA A 22 -12.22 -33.62 -6.70
C ALA A 22 -10.72 -33.91 -6.47
N ALA A 23 -9.86 -33.10 -7.07
CA ALA A 23 -8.51 -32.89 -6.62
C ALA A 23 -8.58 -32.19 -5.26
N ALA A 24 -7.73 -32.60 -4.31
CA ALA A 24 -7.54 -31.89 -3.06
C ALA A 24 -7.35 -30.38 -3.35
N PRO A 25 -7.92 -29.48 -2.53
CA PRO A 25 -7.71 -28.06 -2.73
C PRO A 25 -6.20 -27.81 -2.78
N PRO A 26 -5.68 -27.07 -3.78
CA PRO A 26 -4.28 -26.71 -3.79
C PRO A 26 -3.97 -26.07 -2.44
N ALA A 27 -2.89 -26.52 -1.80
CA ALA A 27 -2.39 -25.91 -0.58
C ALA A 27 -2.35 -24.38 -0.80
N PRO A 28 -2.76 -23.56 0.18
CA PRO A 28 -2.78 -22.12 0.00
C PRO A 28 -1.38 -21.68 -0.40
N VAL A 29 -1.22 -21.35 -1.68
CA VAL A 29 -0.01 -20.73 -2.19
C VAL A 29 0.03 -19.41 -1.43
N ARG A 30 0.94 -19.30 -0.46
CA ARG A 30 1.25 -18.02 0.18
C ARG A 30 1.49 -17.08 -0.98
N ARG A 31 0.55 -16.16 -1.23
CA ARG A 31 0.70 -15.21 -2.32
C ARG A 31 2.00 -14.49 -2.01
N GLN A 32 2.97 -14.63 -2.92
CA GLN A 32 4.20 -13.87 -2.83
C GLN A 32 3.76 -12.41 -2.79
N HIS A 33 4.00 -11.72 -1.67
CA HIS A 33 3.61 -10.32 -1.53
C HIS A 33 4.28 -9.54 -2.66
N ASN A 34 3.50 -8.73 -3.37
CA ASN A 34 4.06 -7.93 -4.45
C ASN A 34 4.83 -6.73 -3.86
N LEU A 35 5.77 -6.16 -4.62
CA LEU A 35 6.61 -5.06 -4.10
C LEU A 35 5.81 -3.84 -3.64
N PHE A 36 4.67 -3.54 -4.28
CA PHE A 36 3.84 -2.41 -3.90
C PHE A 36 3.06 -2.67 -2.62
N GLU A 37 2.69 -3.93 -2.37
CA GLU A 37 2.06 -4.38 -1.12
C GLU A 37 3.05 -4.31 0.05
N ALA A 38 4.29 -4.75 -0.17
CA ALA A 38 5.37 -4.60 0.81
C ALA A 38 5.66 -3.12 1.12
N ALA A 39 5.79 -2.27 0.09
CA ALA A 39 6.01 -0.85 0.28
C ALA A 39 4.84 -0.16 1.01
N ALA A 40 3.59 -0.49 0.66
CA ALA A 40 2.42 0.07 1.32
C ALA A 40 2.34 -0.34 2.80
N ALA A 41 2.57 -1.62 3.10
CA ALA A 41 2.59 -2.11 4.48
C ALA A 41 3.74 -1.48 5.29
N PHE A 42 4.94 -1.41 4.70
CA PHE A 42 6.11 -0.81 5.35
C PHE A 42 5.89 0.67 5.65
N VAL A 43 5.45 1.47 4.67
CA VAL A 43 5.24 2.93 4.87
C VAL A 43 4.11 3.21 5.85
N ALA A 44 3.02 2.43 5.83
CA ALA A 44 1.95 2.57 6.80
C ALA A 44 2.45 2.27 8.22
N ALA A 45 3.20 1.18 8.40
CA ALA A 45 3.80 0.84 9.69
C ALA A 45 4.80 1.92 10.16
N SER A 46 5.61 2.48 9.25
CA SER A 46 6.51 3.60 9.57
C SER A 46 5.77 4.86 10.00
N ALA A 47 4.59 5.14 9.46
CA ALA A 47 3.78 6.29 9.87
C ALA A 47 3.11 6.08 11.24
N GLU A 48 2.99 4.84 11.69
CA GLU A 48 2.39 4.43 12.97
C GLU A 48 3.45 4.07 14.04
N ASP A 49 4.74 4.23 13.73
CA ASP A 49 5.87 3.79 14.57
C ASP A 49 5.81 2.30 14.98
N ASP A 50 5.26 1.43 14.12
CA ASP A 50 5.14 -0.01 14.34
C ASP A 50 6.35 -0.78 13.78
N GLU A 51 7.40 -0.89 14.61
CA GLU A 51 8.66 -1.55 14.25
C GLU A 51 8.48 -3.04 13.89
N GLU A 52 7.59 -3.77 14.59
CA GLU A 52 7.35 -5.20 14.32
C GLU A 52 6.76 -5.41 12.93
N ARG A 53 5.79 -4.57 12.56
CA ARG A 53 5.14 -4.62 11.25
C ARG A 53 6.08 -4.15 10.13
N MET A 54 6.93 -3.17 10.42
CA MET A 54 7.99 -2.74 9.49
C MET A 54 8.95 -3.89 9.17
N ASP A 55 9.43 -4.60 10.19
CA ASP A 55 10.34 -5.75 10.04
C ASP A 55 9.69 -6.86 9.22
N GLU A 56 8.42 -7.19 9.50
CA GLU A 56 7.67 -8.18 8.74
C GLU A 56 7.58 -7.81 7.24
N ALA A 57 7.17 -6.57 6.94
CA ALA A 57 7.02 -6.09 5.57
C ALA A 57 8.36 -6.03 4.83
N SER A 58 9.45 -5.69 5.52
CA SER A 58 10.80 -5.67 4.94
C SER A 58 11.27 -7.05 4.46
N GLY A 59 10.78 -8.13 5.10
CA GLY A 59 11.11 -9.50 4.74
C GLY A 59 10.33 -10.06 3.55
N TRP A 60 9.35 -9.32 3.01
CA TRP A 60 8.50 -9.79 1.91
C TRP A 60 9.18 -9.72 0.53
N VAL A 61 10.12 -8.80 0.34
CA VAL A 61 10.80 -8.51 -0.93
C VAL A 61 12.27 -8.17 -0.71
N SER A 62 13.06 -8.06 -1.78
CA SER A 62 14.45 -7.62 -1.61
C SER A 62 14.53 -6.16 -1.17
N PRO A 63 15.61 -5.74 -0.47
CA PRO A 63 15.80 -4.34 -0.08
C PRO A 63 15.70 -3.36 -1.26
N GLU A 64 16.21 -3.74 -2.44
CA GLU A 64 16.14 -2.92 -3.65
C GLU A 64 14.70 -2.77 -4.15
N GLN A 65 13.91 -3.85 -4.11
CA GLN A 65 12.49 -3.81 -4.48
C GLN A 65 11.68 -2.97 -3.50
N LEU A 66 11.97 -3.06 -2.20
CA LEU A 66 11.32 -2.25 -1.18
C LEU A 66 11.64 -0.77 -1.38
N SER A 67 12.92 -0.41 -1.53
CA SER A 67 13.36 0.97 -1.76
C SER A 67 12.72 1.58 -3.02
N PHE A 68 12.65 0.81 -4.11
CA PHE A 68 11.92 1.22 -5.31
C PHE A 68 10.43 1.46 -5.02
N GLY A 69 9.76 0.52 -4.35
CA GLY A 69 8.34 0.64 -4.02
C GLY A 69 8.03 1.82 -3.11
N VAL A 70 8.87 2.09 -2.10
CA VAL A 70 8.75 3.24 -1.19
C VAL A 70 8.92 4.55 -1.95
N SER A 71 9.92 4.65 -2.81
CA SER A 71 10.18 5.85 -3.61
C SER A 71 9.02 6.18 -4.56
N GLU A 72 8.47 5.16 -5.22
CA GLU A 72 7.29 5.30 -6.09
C GLU A 72 6.03 5.69 -5.31
N LEU A 73 5.82 5.09 -4.13
CA LEU A 73 4.69 5.43 -3.28
C LEU A 73 4.78 6.87 -2.78
N ALA A 74 5.96 7.32 -2.34
CA ALA A 74 6.21 8.70 -1.91
C ALA A 74 5.94 9.70 -3.05
N CYS A 75 6.40 9.40 -4.27
CA CYS A 75 6.14 10.25 -5.44
C CYS A 75 4.63 10.38 -5.74
N ARG A 76 3.91 9.25 -5.73
CA ARG A 76 2.45 9.24 -5.95
C ARG A 76 1.69 9.99 -4.85
N ALA A 77 2.09 9.80 -3.59
CA ALA A 77 1.50 10.49 -2.44
C ALA A 77 1.72 12.00 -2.54
N LEU A 78 2.93 12.43 -2.88
CA LEU A 78 3.25 13.85 -3.07
C LEU A 78 2.44 14.48 -4.20
N ILE A 79 2.32 13.81 -5.35
CA ILE A 79 1.53 14.31 -6.49
C ILE A 79 0.05 14.40 -6.12
N ALA A 80 -0.48 13.40 -5.40
CA ALA A 80 -1.86 13.41 -4.93
C ALA A 80 -2.11 14.58 -3.98
N LEU A 81 -1.25 14.76 -2.97
CA LEU A 81 -1.37 15.82 -1.98
C LEU A 81 -1.21 17.22 -2.60
N ALA A 82 -0.27 17.39 -3.54
CA ALA A 82 -0.10 18.64 -4.28
C ALA A 82 -1.36 19.03 -5.05
N ARG A 83 -2.03 18.05 -5.68
CA ARG A 83 -3.30 18.29 -6.37
C ARG A 83 -4.44 18.61 -5.41
N GLU A 84 -4.49 17.97 -4.25
CA GLU A 84 -5.49 18.26 -3.22
C GLU A 84 -5.34 19.68 -2.65
N ARG A 85 -4.11 20.20 -2.58
CA ARG A 85 -3.81 21.54 -2.09
C ARG A 85 -3.80 22.63 -3.17
N ASP A 86 -3.93 22.26 -4.44
CA ASP A 86 -3.72 23.15 -5.60
C ASP A 86 -2.34 23.84 -5.57
N GLU A 87 -1.31 23.11 -5.14
CA GLU A 87 0.06 23.59 -5.00
C GLU A 87 1.04 22.81 -5.87
N SER A 88 2.24 23.36 -6.05
CA SER A 88 3.31 22.63 -6.72
C SER A 88 3.83 21.48 -5.84
N PRO A 89 4.22 20.32 -6.41
CA PRO A 89 4.85 19.24 -5.64
C PRO A 89 6.09 19.70 -4.84
N GLN A 90 6.84 20.67 -5.36
CA GLN A 90 8.00 21.23 -4.67
C GLN A 90 7.61 22.00 -3.41
N THR A 91 6.55 22.81 -3.48
CA THR A 91 6.03 23.55 -2.31
C THR A 91 5.64 22.58 -1.22
N VAL A 92 4.79 21.61 -1.53
CA VAL A 92 4.32 20.60 -0.56
C VAL A 92 5.47 19.79 0.03
N ALA A 93 6.46 19.40 -0.78
CA ALA A 93 7.64 18.67 -0.28
C ALA A 93 8.45 19.51 0.71
N ARG A 94 8.65 20.81 0.44
CA ARG A 94 9.35 21.71 1.38
C ARG A 94 8.56 21.88 2.66
N GLU A 95 7.25 22.04 2.59
CA GLU A 95 6.38 22.15 3.76
C GLU A 95 6.43 20.91 4.65
N LEU A 96 6.34 19.70 4.06
CA LEU A 96 6.45 18.43 4.78
C LEU A 96 7.80 18.29 5.52
N LEU A 97 8.86 18.90 4.99
CA LEU A 97 10.19 18.94 5.59
C LEU A 97 10.38 20.11 6.57
N GLY A 98 9.37 20.96 6.78
CA GLY A 98 9.48 22.16 7.62
C GLY A 98 10.40 23.24 7.05
N LEU A 99 10.61 23.26 5.72
CA LEU A 99 11.54 24.15 5.02
C LEU A 99 10.85 25.37 4.41
N THR A 100 9.74 25.86 4.97
CA THR A 100 9.06 27.05 4.43
C THR A 100 10.03 28.22 4.39
N ASP A 101 10.12 28.87 3.23
CA ASP A 101 10.82 30.15 3.10
C ASP A 101 10.00 31.16 3.90
N GLY A 102 10.49 31.56 5.08
CA GLY A 102 9.85 32.59 5.91
C GLY A 102 9.72 33.93 5.18
#